data_AF-A0A0W0TXF1-F1
#
_entry.id   AF-A0A0W0TXF1-F1
#
_cell.length_a   1.000
_cell.length_b   1.000
_cell.length_c   1.000
_cell.angle_alpha   90.00
_cell.angle_beta   90.00
_cell.angle_gamma   90.00
#
_symmetry.space_group_name_H-M   'P 1'
#
loop_
_entity.id
_entity.type
_entity.pdbx_description
1 polymer ?
#
loop_
_entity_poly.entity_id
_entity_poly.type
_entity_poly.pdbx_seq_one_letter_code
_entity_poly.pdbx_strand_id
1 'polypeptide(L)'
;MPKFLVKTSSFVLIDLQRGKRYVGAPLVHRIQAPQKGNTCGLYAFNPLRFRFGNQYPTTNRDRNIELVFSMYRCGLNKIDSNEPICKLLLEEIRDFLASDLKKITMDEVKNYLLELEKNLAAFKKFSSDTVETQKQIQQYKEICQEFIDNDYGYDDFEEFLTQKANIDLIKLAQKTIASLSFITAFEPQEVLNNYVNESIKSVVNSRDNYGSMLRLNLDNPEFLAPIYHQAVLNLAASCFQLEGSDWDPTKPIEALMETLEEFGPQVIYTEPCVLFDSANCKLEVESDTYKIYSAGKSMDEKEGCHSLLIVGAENCDGGPFVYLSDPNVPAPLKGPSPLYKIPYSELLMKIHNIYGVSLQEDADKIKGPFSFQAKKGNFDRLYDFVNGHQPYQPLDNPNKTRAMRPSII
;
A
#
# COMPACT_ATOMS: atom_id res chain seq x y z
N MET A 1 -3.56 24.97 16.26
CA MET A 1 -3.40 23.90 17.28
C MET A 1 -1.95 23.47 17.32
N PRO A 2 -1.42 23.07 18.50
CA PRO A 2 -0.08 22.51 18.58
C PRO A 2 -0.03 21.17 17.83
N LYS A 3 1.09 20.89 17.14
CA LYS A 3 1.31 19.61 16.43
C LYS A 3 1.41 18.38 17.35
N PHE A 4 1.43 18.60 18.65
CA PHE A 4 1.46 17.57 19.68
C PHE A 4 0.19 17.66 20.52
N LEU A 5 -0.46 16.51 20.71
CA LEU A 5 -1.52 16.32 21.70
C LEU A 5 -0.92 16.22 23.11
N VAL A 6 0.24 15.56 23.23
CA VAL A 6 1.02 15.43 24.47
C VAL A 6 2.50 15.53 24.12
N LYS A 7 3.26 16.28 24.93
CA LYS A 7 4.72 16.32 24.85
C LYS A 7 5.32 16.50 26.24
N THR A 8 5.94 15.46 26.76
CA THR A 8 6.72 15.44 28.00
C THR A 8 8.03 14.70 27.76
N SER A 9 8.93 14.66 28.74
CA SER A 9 10.18 13.89 28.65
C SER A 9 9.98 12.38 28.51
N SER A 10 8.80 11.86 28.87
CA SER A 10 8.47 10.43 28.88
C SER A 10 7.32 10.06 27.95
N PHE A 11 6.70 11.03 27.25
CA PHE A 11 5.56 10.78 26.37
C PHE A 11 5.48 11.81 25.25
N VAL A 12 5.50 11.32 24.01
CA VAL A 12 5.20 12.08 22.80
C VAL A 12 3.93 11.52 22.16
N LEU A 13 2.97 12.39 21.86
CA LEU A 13 1.79 12.07 21.05
C LEU A 13 1.53 13.19 20.04
N ILE A 14 1.63 12.86 18.76
CA ILE A 14 1.46 13.78 17.64
C ILE A 14 -0.02 13.95 17.32
N ASP A 15 -0.44 15.18 17.04
CA ASP A 15 -1.73 15.45 16.45
C ASP A 15 -1.68 15.22 14.93
N LEU A 16 -2.45 14.24 14.43
CA LEU A 16 -2.57 14.01 13.00
C LEU A 16 -3.58 14.97 12.37
N GLN A 17 -3.23 15.56 11.24
CA GLN A 17 -4.14 16.43 10.53
C GLN A 17 -5.43 15.72 10.09
N ARG A 18 -6.56 16.43 10.19
CA ARG A 18 -7.88 15.88 9.86
C ARG A 18 -8.35 16.28 8.48
N GLY A 19 -8.92 15.31 7.77
CA GLY A 19 -9.50 15.51 6.44
C GLY A 19 -8.46 15.73 5.35
N LYS A 20 -8.94 16.13 4.17
CA LYS A 20 -8.10 16.37 2.98
C LYS A 20 -8.11 17.85 2.61
N ARG A 21 -6.93 18.47 2.51
CA ARG A 21 -6.75 19.80 1.91
C ARG A 21 -5.87 19.70 0.67
N TYR A 22 -6.30 20.36 -0.39
CA TYR A 22 -5.54 20.45 -1.64
C TYR A 22 -4.86 21.80 -1.77
N VAL A 23 -3.66 21.81 -2.33
CA VAL A 23 -3.01 23.05 -2.75
C VAL A 23 -3.92 23.80 -3.74
N GLY A 24 -3.99 25.12 -3.66
CA GLY A 24 -4.71 26.00 -4.62
C GLY A 24 -6.22 26.21 -4.37
N ALA A 25 -6.91 25.32 -3.65
CA ALA A 25 -8.37 25.40 -3.45
C ALA A 25 -8.76 25.98 -2.07
N PRO A 26 -9.92 26.67 -1.94
CA PRO A 26 -10.46 27.00 -0.61
C PRO A 26 -10.93 25.75 0.17
N LEU A 27 -10.97 25.92 1.50
CA LEU A 27 -11.15 24.94 2.59
C LEU A 27 -12.40 24.03 2.48
N VAL A 28 -12.38 22.99 1.63
CA VAL A 28 -13.33 21.89 1.80
C VAL A 28 -12.58 20.66 2.28
N HIS A 29 -12.54 20.49 3.61
CA HIS A 29 -12.11 19.23 4.20
C HIS A 29 -13.09 18.15 3.74
N ARG A 30 -12.59 17.17 2.98
CA ARG A 30 -13.38 16.02 2.57
C ARG A 30 -13.13 14.85 3.52
N ILE A 31 -14.19 14.09 3.80
CA ILE A 31 -14.09 12.82 4.53
C ILE A 31 -13.20 11.87 3.71
N GLN A 32 -12.31 11.15 4.40
CA GLN A 32 -11.63 10.00 3.81
C GLN A 32 -12.59 8.81 3.88
N ALA A 33 -12.98 8.26 2.73
CA ALA A 33 -13.78 7.04 2.72
C ALA A 33 -12.99 5.89 3.38
N PRO A 34 -13.66 4.97 4.09
CA PRO A 34 -13.02 3.76 4.59
C PRO A 34 -12.48 2.95 3.41
N GLN A 35 -11.28 2.43 3.56
CA GLN A 35 -10.68 1.57 2.53
C GLN A 35 -10.20 0.29 3.17
N LYS A 36 -10.53 -0.81 2.52
CA LYS A 36 -10.20 -2.17 2.95
C LYS A 36 -9.21 -2.73 1.94
N GLY A 37 -8.20 -3.46 2.42
CA GLY A 37 -7.29 -4.24 1.59
C GLY A 37 -5.98 -3.53 1.24
N ASN A 38 -5.45 -3.86 0.06
CA ASN A 38 -4.05 -3.69 -0.35
C ASN A 38 -3.61 -2.24 -0.64
N THR A 39 -4.38 -1.23 -0.22
CA THR A 39 -4.10 0.19 -0.51
C THR A 39 -3.53 0.98 0.68
N CYS A 40 -3.41 0.35 1.85
CA CYS A 40 -3.06 1.00 3.11
C CYS A 40 -1.73 1.78 3.06
N GLY A 41 -0.69 1.25 2.41
CA GLY A 41 0.62 1.92 2.29
C GLY A 41 0.56 3.32 1.69
N LEU A 42 -0.16 3.49 0.57
CA LEU A 42 -0.34 4.80 -0.06
C LEU A 42 -1.17 5.77 0.78
N TYR A 43 -2.03 5.25 1.66
CA TYR A 43 -2.78 6.07 2.61
C TYR A 43 -1.96 6.48 3.81
N ALA A 44 -1.06 5.61 4.28
CA ALA A 44 -0.12 5.92 5.35
C ALA A 44 0.78 7.11 4.98
N PHE A 45 1.12 7.31 3.70
CA PHE A 45 1.89 8.49 3.26
C PHE A 45 1.12 9.81 3.27
N ASN A 46 -0.21 9.80 3.37
CA ASN A 46 -1.00 11.02 3.24
C ASN A 46 -0.74 12.07 4.31
N PRO A 47 -0.50 11.72 5.59
CA PRO A 47 -0.15 12.71 6.60
C PRO A 47 1.24 13.32 6.42
N LEU A 48 2.05 12.80 5.49
CA LEU A 48 3.44 13.21 5.28
C LEU A 48 3.66 13.94 3.95
N ARG A 49 2.61 14.17 3.14
CA ARG A 49 2.72 14.83 1.84
C ARG A 49 1.65 15.90 1.58
N PHE A 50 1.99 16.86 0.74
CA PHE A 50 1.01 17.77 0.14
C PHE A 50 0.14 17.05 -0.89
N ARG A 51 -1.14 17.45 -1.00
CA ARG A 51 -2.08 16.91 -1.98
C ARG A 51 -2.38 17.94 -3.06
N PHE A 52 -2.33 17.51 -4.31
CA PHE A 52 -2.53 18.38 -5.47
C PHE A 52 -3.86 18.01 -6.14
N GLY A 53 -4.84 18.90 -6.01
CA GLY A 53 -6.21 18.68 -6.46
C GLY A 53 -6.42 18.96 -7.95
N ASN A 54 -7.66 18.84 -8.40
CA ASN A 54 -8.05 18.99 -9.81
C ASN A 54 -7.83 20.39 -10.40
N GLN A 55 -7.52 21.39 -9.57
CA GLN A 55 -7.18 22.75 -10.05
C GLN A 55 -5.81 22.82 -10.72
N TYR A 56 -4.94 21.84 -10.45
CA TYR A 56 -3.68 21.71 -11.17
C TYR A 56 -3.92 20.89 -12.44
N PRO A 57 -3.35 21.32 -13.59
CA PRO A 57 -3.43 20.53 -14.81
C PRO A 57 -2.70 19.19 -14.61
N THR A 58 -3.10 18.17 -15.36
CA THR A 58 -2.45 16.84 -15.32
C THR A 58 -0.99 16.90 -15.76
N THR A 59 -0.58 17.96 -16.47
CA THR A 59 0.81 18.23 -16.85
C THR A 59 1.67 18.73 -15.68
N ASN A 60 1.07 19.15 -14.57
CA ASN A 60 1.82 19.49 -13.36
C ASN A 60 2.40 18.21 -12.73
N ARG A 61 3.70 18.22 -12.44
CA ARG A 61 4.45 17.07 -11.91
C ARG A 61 3.76 16.42 -10.70
N ASP A 62 3.47 17.20 -9.66
CA ASP A 62 2.97 16.66 -8.40
C ASP A 62 1.51 16.19 -8.51
N ARG A 63 0.71 16.87 -9.34
CA ARG A 63 -0.64 16.41 -9.70
C ARG A 63 -0.60 15.10 -10.49
N ASN A 64 0.32 14.97 -11.44
CA ASN A 64 0.47 13.75 -12.22
C ASN A 64 0.82 12.56 -11.32
N ILE A 65 1.80 12.74 -10.42
CA ILE A 65 2.18 11.73 -9.43
C ILE A 65 0.96 11.28 -8.62
N GLU A 66 0.17 12.22 -8.10
CA GLU A 66 -1.04 11.90 -7.33
C GLU A 66 -2.08 11.12 -8.16
N LEU A 67 -2.27 11.49 -9.43
CA LEU A 67 -3.18 10.80 -10.34
C LEU A 67 -2.74 9.37 -10.61
N VAL A 68 -1.46 9.16 -10.93
CA VAL A 68 -0.91 7.83 -11.23
C VAL A 68 -1.09 6.89 -10.03
N PHE A 69 -0.71 7.32 -8.82
CA PHE A 69 -0.92 6.49 -7.63
C PHE A 69 -2.40 6.35 -7.23
N SER A 70 -3.25 7.32 -7.57
CA SER A 70 -4.71 7.12 -7.41
C SER A 70 -5.24 6.05 -8.37
N MET A 71 -4.76 6.02 -9.61
CA MET A 71 -5.13 4.99 -10.58
C MET A 71 -4.62 3.61 -10.15
N TYR A 72 -3.41 3.52 -9.61
CA TYR A 72 -2.88 2.28 -9.02
C TYR A 72 -3.83 1.72 -7.95
N ARG A 73 -4.24 2.55 -6.98
CA ARG A 73 -5.22 2.14 -5.95
C ARG A 73 -6.56 1.69 -6.53
N CYS A 74 -7.08 2.40 -7.52
CA CYS A 74 -8.32 2.01 -8.19
C CYS A 74 -8.17 0.67 -8.92
N GLY A 75 -7.00 0.40 -9.50
CA GLY A 75 -6.65 -0.88 -10.11
C GLY A 75 -6.62 -2.01 -9.09
N LEU A 76 -5.98 -1.82 -7.93
CA LEU A 76 -5.94 -2.81 -6.85
C LEU A 76 -7.35 -3.24 -6.44
N ASN A 77 -8.22 -2.27 -6.14
CA ASN A 77 -9.61 -2.55 -5.77
C ASN A 77 -10.39 -3.28 -6.89
N LYS A 78 -10.07 -3.01 -8.17
CA LYS A 78 -10.71 -3.68 -9.30
C LYS A 78 -10.28 -5.14 -9.39
N ILE A 79 -9.00 -5.43 -9.18
CA ILE A 79 -8.47 -6.81 -9.17
C ILE A 79 -9.11 -7.60 -8.04
N ASP A 80 -9.17 -7.05 -6.82
CA ASP A 80 -9.83 -7.70 -5.68
C ASP A 80 -11.32 -8.00 -5.98
N SER A 81 -12.02 -7.10 -6.69
CA SER A 81 -13.42 -7.31 -7.08
C SER A 81 -13.62 -8.34 -8.21
N ASN A 82 -12.56 -8.69 -8.95
CA ASN A 82 -12.62 -9.62 -10.07
C ASN A 82 -12.36 -11.08 -9.68
N GLU A 83 -11.87 -11.36 -8.46
CA GLU A 83 -11.59 -12.73 -8.00
C GLU A 83 -12.80 -13.68 -8.15
N PRO A 84 -14.04 -13.28 -7.83
CA PRO A 84 -15.21 -14.14 -8.05
C PRO A 84 -15.46 -14.50 -9.52
N ILE A 85 -15.07 -13.63 -10.46
CA ILE A 85 -15.28 -13.84 -11.90
C ILE A 85 -14.42 -15.01 -12.40
N CYS A 86 -13.18 -15.13 -11.92
CA CYS A 86 -12.30 -16.23 -12.33
C CYS A 86 -12.83 -17.59 -11.86
N LYS A 87 -13.41 -17.65 -10.65
CA LYS A 87 -14.06 -18.86 -10.12
C LYS A 87 -15.27 -19.27 -10.95
N LEU A 88 -16.16 -18.32 -11.26
CA LEU A 88 -17.33 -18.58 -12.10
C LEU A 88 -16.94 -19.00 -13.53
N LEU A 89 -15.92 -18.37 -14.11
CA LEU A 89 -15.40 -18.76 -15.43
C LEU A 89 -14.89 -20.20 -15.45
N LEU A 90 -14.16 -20.61 -14.41
CA LEU A 90 -13.66 -21.99 -14.30
C LEU A 90 -14.81 -23.00 -14.20
N GLU A 91 -15.87 -22.67 -13.45
CA GLU A 91 -17.07 -23.51 -13.37
C GLU A 91 -17.78 -23.61 -14.74
N GLU A 92 -18.00 -22.48 -15.41
CA GLU A 92 -18.69 -22.46 -16.70
C GLU A 92 -17.93 -23.20 -17.81
N ILE A 93 -16.60 -23.08 -17.87
CA ILE A 93 -15.82 -23.81 -18.87
C ILE A 93 -15.81 -25.32 -18.57
N ARG A 94 -15.77 -25.73 -17.30
CA ARG A 94 -15.89 -27.15 -16.91
C ARG A 94 -17.24 -27.73 -17.31
N ASP A 95 -18.30 -26.98 -17.08
CA ASP A 95 -19.65 -27.36 -17.50
C ASP A 95 -19.76 -27.48 -19.03
N PHE A 96 -19.17 -26.54 -19.78
CA PHE A 96 -19.12 -26.57 -21.24
C PHE A 96 -18.37 -27.80 -21.78
N LEU A 97 -17.24 -28.17 -21.16
CA LEU A 97 -16.45 -29.33 -21.55
C LEU A 97 -17.09 -30.66 -21.09
N ALA A 98 -18.03 -30.60 -20.15
CA ALA A 98 -18.74 -31.75 -19.57
C ALA A 98 -17.79 -32.85 -19.09
N SER A 99 -16.65 -32.46 -18.51
CA SER A 99 -15.55 -33.38 -18.22
C SER A 99 -14.78 -32.97 -16.96
N ASP A 100 -14.46 -33.97 -16.12
CA ASP A 100 -13.45 -33.87 -15.06
C ASP A 100 -12.03 -33.94 -15.65
N LEU A 101 -11.73 -33.08 -16.63
CA LEU A 101 -10.40 -33.02 -17.22
C LEU A 101 -9.39 -32.65 -16.14
N LYS A 102 -8.25 -33.34 -16.15
CA LYS A 102 -7.11 -33.01 -15.27
C LYS A 102 -6.43 -31.68 -15.64
N LYS A 103 -6.70 -31.16 -16.84
CA LYS A 103 -6.07 -29.98 -17.43
C LYS A 103 -6.97 -29.42 -18.52
N ILE A 104 -7.11 -28.11 -18.56
CA ILE A 104 -7.90 -27.39 -19.57
C ILE A 104 -6.91 -26.72 -20.52
N THR A 105 -6.84 -27.23 -21.74
CA THR A 105 -5.87 -26.84 -22.77
C THR A 105 -6.29 -25.58 -23.53
N MET A 106 -5.33 -24.95 -24.21
CA MET A 106 -5.59 -23.80 -25.08
C MET A 106 -6.64 -24.05 -26.16
N ASP A 107 -6.69 -25.24 -26.75
CA ASP A 107 -7.66 -25.55 -27.81
C ASP A 107 -9.09 -25.67 -27.25
N GLU A 108 -9.24 -26.17 -26.03
CA GLU A 108 -10.51 -26.20 -25.31
C GLU A 108 -10.99 -24.78 -24.97
N VAL A 109 -10.09 -23.91 -24.51
CA VAL A 109 -10.39 -22.49 -24.26
C VAL A 109 -10.76 -21.76 -25.54
N LYS A 110 -10.08 -22.03 -26.68
CA LYS A 110 -10.47 -21.46 -27.98
C LYS A 110 -11.87 -21.89 -28.40
N ASN A 111 -12.22 -23.16 -28.21
CA ASN A 111 -13.56 -23.66 -28.51
C ASN A 111 -14.62 -22.99 -27.62
N TYR A 112 -14.33 -22.81 -26.33
CA TYR A 112 -15.22 -22.10 -25.42
C TYR A 112 -15.33 -20.60 -25.77
N LEU A 113 -14.25 -19.95 -26.17
CA LEU A 113 -14.25 -18.56 -26.64
C LEU A 113 -15.19 -18.38 -27.84
N LEU A 114 -15.18 -19.31 -28.80
CA LEU A 114 -16.12 -19.30 -29.92
C LEU A 114 -17.58 -19.45 -29.46
N GLU A 115 -17.83 -20.21 -28.39
CA GLU A 115 -19.17 -20.33 -27.82
C GLU A 115 -19.63 -19.04 -27.13
N LEU A 116 -18.74 -18.40 -26.36
CA LEU A 116 -19.00 -17.07 -25.77
C LEU A 116 -19.35 -16.04 -26.85
N GLU A 117 -18.69 -16.09 -28.02
CA GLU A 117 -18.99 -15.22 -29.15
C GLU A 117 -20.36 -15.44 -29.76
N LYS A 118 -20.78 -16.71 -29.91
CA LYS A 118 -22.14 -17.04 -30.35
C LYS A 118 -23.17 -16.55 -29.36
N ASN A 119 -22.92 -16.75 -28.06
CA ASN A 119 -23.80 -16.29 -26.99
C ASN A 119 -23.96 -14.77 -27.03
N LEU A 120 -22.86 -14.02 -27.13
CA LEU A 120 -22.88 -12.56 -27.25
C LEU A 120 -23.66 -12.08 -28.50
N ALA A 121 -23.50 -12.78 -29.63
CA ALA A 121 -24.24 -12.47 -30.86
C ALA A 121 -25.74 -12.78 -30.75
N ALA A 122 -26.13 -13.81 -30.00
CA ALA A 122 -27.53 -14.16 -29.76
C ALA A 122 -28.26 -13.08 -28.96
N PHE A 123 -27.57 -12.36 -28.06
CA PHE A 123 -28.17 -11.28 -27.27
C PHE A 123 -28.73 -10.12 -28.10
N LYS A 124 -28.21 -9.90 -29.31
CA LYS A 124 -28.77 -8.90 -30.25
C LYS A 124 -30.23 -9.18 -30.64
N LYS A 125 -30.74 -10.38 -30.37
CA LYS A 125 -32.10 -10.83 -30.72
C LYS A 125 -33.08 -10.79 -29.54
N PHE A 126 -32.62 -10.54 -28.31
CA PHE A 126 -33.50 -10.50 -27.13
C PHE A 126 -34.00 -9.08 -26.85
N SER A 127 -35.26 -8.99 -26.41
CA SER A 127 -35.93 -7.74 -26.03
C SER A 127 -35.85 -7.41 -24.53
N SER A 128 -35.27 -8.31 -23.72
CA SER A 128 -35.09 -8.14 -22.28
C SER A 128 -33.77 -7.43 -21.94
N ASP A 129 -33.71 -6.86 -20.74
CA ASP A 129 -32.47 -6.31 -20.18
C ASP A 129 -31.46 -7.44 -19.96
N THR A 130 -30.38 -7.42 -20.74
CA THR A 130 -29.31 -8.44 -20.74
C THR A 130 -27.93 -7.81 -20.52
N VAL A 131 -27.90 -6.56 -20.05
CA VAL A 131 -26.67 -5.77 -19.94
C VAL A 131 -25.63 -6.44 -19.04
N GLU A 132 -26.02 -6.94 -17.87
CA GLU A 132 -25.06 -7.52 -16.92
C GLU A 132 -24.50 -8.86 -17.43
N THR A 133 -25.34 -9.71 -18.04
CA THR A 133 -24.88 -10.97 -18.65
C THR A 133 -23.95 -10.72 -19.83
N GLN A 134 -24.25 -9.74 -20.69
CA GLN A 134 -23.35 -9.36 -21.79
C GLN A 134 -21.99 -8.88 -21.27
N LYS A 135 -21.99 -8.10 -20.19
CA LYS A 135 -20.77 -7.61 -19.54
C LYS A 135 -19.95 -8.76 -18.93
N GLN A 136 -20.59 -9.71 -18.27
CA GLN A 136 -19.93 -10.90 -17.73
C GLN A 136 -19.29 -11.75 -18.85
N ILE A 137 -20.03 -12.02 -19.92
CA ILE A 137 -19.51 -12.76 -21.10
C ILE A 137 -18.32 -12.01 -21.70
N GLN A 138 -18.39 -10.68 -21.82
CA GLN A 138 -17.29 -9.89 -22.33
C GLN A 138 -16.04 -9.99 -21.45
N GLN A 139 -16.20 -10.03 -20.12
CA GLN A 139 -15.08 -10.25 -19.20
C GLN A 139 -14.47 -11.65 -19.35
N TYR A 140 -15.30 -12.69 -19.50
CA TYR A 140 -14.80 -14.05 -19.75
C TYR A 140 -14.01 -14.14 -21.04
N LYS A 141 -14.50 -13.51 -22.11
CA LYS A 141 -13.79 -13.44 -23.38
C LYS A 141 -12.41 -12.81 -23.23
N GLU A 142 -12.32 -11.70 -22.50
CA GLU A 142 -11.06 -11.01 -22.25
C GLU A 142 -10.06 -11.92 -21.51
N ILE A 143 -10.51 -12.65 -20.47
CA ILE A 143 -9.66 -13.58 -19.72
C ILE A 143 -9.23 -14.79 -20.56
N CYS A 144 -10.15 -15.37 -21.34
CA CYS A 144 -9.85 -16.48 -22.24
C CYS A 144 -8.84 -16.06 -23.32
N GLN A 145 -9.01 -14.88 -23.90
CA GLN A 145 -8.09 -14.35 -24.91
C GLN A 145 -6.69 -14.13 -24.31
N GLU A 146 -6.62 -13.60 -23.09
CA GLU A 146 -5.35 -13.37 -22.39
C GLU A 146 -4.58 -14.68 -22.11
N PHE A 147 -5.28 -15.78 -21.83
CA PHE A 147 -4.67 -17.11 -21.77
C PHE A 147 -4.20 -17.61 -23.14
N ILE A 148 -5.03 -17.43 -24.19
CA ILE A 148 -4.71 -17.88 -25.56
C ILE A 148 -3.48 -17.16 -26.12
N ASP A 149 -3.33 -15.88 -25.82
CA ASP A 149 -2.16 -15.09 -26.21
C ASP A 149 -0.87 -15.66 -25.58
N ASN A 150 -1.00 -16.36 -24.45
CA ASN A 150 0.04 -17.15 -23.75
C ASN A 150 1.33 -16.38 -23.46
N ASP A 151 1.21 -15.10 -23.09
CA ASP A 151 2.34 -14.25 -22.71
C ASP A 151 3.09 -14.77 -21.46
N TYR A 152 2.48 -15.69 -20.70
CA TYR A 152 2.97 -16.17 -19.39
C TYR A 152 3.41 -17.65 -19.38
N GLY A 153 3.33 -18.34 -20.51
CA GLY A 153 3.80 -19.71 -20.64
C GLY A 153 2.97 -20.77 -19.92
N TYR A 154 1.73 -20.46 -19.52
CA TYR A 154 0.82 -21.44 -18.93
C TYR A 154 0.24 -22.33 -20.02
N ASP A 155 0.26 -23.64 -19.78
CA ASP A 155 -0.33 -24.62 -20.68
C ASP A 155 -1.65 -25.20 -20.17
N ASP A 156 -2.00 -24.89 -18.91
CA ASP A 156 -3.28 -25.19 -18.25
C ASP A 156 -4.03 -23.90 -17.88
N PHE A 157 -5.31 -23.83 -18.25
CA PHE A 157 -6.15 -22.67 -17.98
C PHE A 157 -6.51 -22.53 -16.51
N GLU A 158 -6.70 -23.63 -15.79
CA GLU A 158 -7.01 -23.58 -14.37
C GLU A 158 -5.84 -23.00 -13.58
N GLU A 159 -4.62 -23.49 -13.81
CA GLU A 159 -3.40 -22.92 -13.25
C GLU A 159 -3.28 -21.41 -13.56
N PHE A 160 -3.49 -21.01 -14.81
CA PHE A 160 -3.51 -19.59 -15.20
C PHE A 160 -4.53 -18.77 -14.40
N LEU A 161 -5.76 -19.28 -14.23
CA LEU A 161 -6.79 -18.58 -13.46
C LEU A 161 -6.42 -18.44 -11.98
N THR A 162 -5.72 -19.42 -11.38
CA THR A 162 -5.22 -19.29 -9.99
C THR A 162 -4.18 -18.20 -9.84
N GLN A 163 -3.39 -17.92 -10.88
CA GLN A 163 -2.33 -16.90 -10.88
C GLN A 163 -2.77 -15.56 -11.46
N LYS A 164 -4.00 -15.47 -11.98
CA LYS A 164 -4.51 -14.30 -12.70
C LYS A 164 -4.42 -13.00 -11.91
N ALA A 165 -4.82 -13.05 -10.64
CA ALA A 165 -4.77 -11.87 -9.76
C ALA A 165 -3.33 -11.37 -9.59
N ASN A 166 -2.36 -12.27 -9.41
CA ASN A 166 -0.94 -11.94 -9.27
C ASN A 166 -0.37 -11.33 -10.56
N ILE A 167 -0.72 -11.90 -11.71
CA ILE A 167 -0.32 -11.36 -13.04
C ILE A 167 -0.88 -9.95 -13.23
N ASP A 168 -2.15 -9.72 -12.90
CA ASP A 168 -2.78 -8.41 -13.01
C ASP A 168 -2.14 -7.37 -12.08
N LEU A 169 -1.76 -7.77 -10.86
CA LEU A 169 -1.03 -6.93 -9.91
C LEU A 169 0.33 -6.50 -10.49
N ILE A 170 1.07 -7.45 -11.08
CA ILE A 170 2.37 -7.17 -11.72
C ILE A 170 2.18 -6.19 -12.90
N LYS A 171 1.23 -6.45 -13.80
CA LYS A 171 0.94 -5.56 -14.94
C LYS A 171 0.56 -4.16 -14.48
N LEU A 172 -0.28 -4.07 -13.45
CA LEU A 172 -0.72 -2.81 -12.87
C LEU A 172 0.47 -2.03 -12.26
N ALA A 173 1.36 -2.70 -11.55
CA ALA A 173 2.58 -2.11 -10.98
C ALA A 173 3.53 -1.61 -12.09
N GLN A 174 3.81 -2.44 -13.10
CA GLN A 174 4.65 -2.06 -14.24
C GLN A 174 4.08 -0.86 -14.99
N LYS A 175 2.77 -0.86 -15.29
CA LYS A 175 2.09 0.29 -15.92
C LYS A 175 2.20 1.56 -15.08
N THR A 176 2.11 1.43 -13.76
CA THR A 176 2.22 2.55 -12.82
C THR A 176 3.63 3.14 -12.84
N ILE A 177 4.66 2.30 -12.81
CA ILE A 177 6.06 2.72 -12.90
C ILE A 177 6.35 3.37 -14.26
N ALA A 178 5.94 2.74 -15.36
CA ALA A 178 6.10 3.28 -16.70
C ALA A 178 5.42 4.65 -16.87
N SER A 179 4.25 4.85 -16.25
CA SER A 179 3.54 6.14 -16.27
C SER A 179 4.29 7.26 -15.53
N LEU A 180 5.30 6.91 -14.72
CA LEU A 180 6.15 7.84 -13.99
C LEU A 180 7.56 7.96 -14.57
N SER A 181 7.93 7.18 -15.61
CA SER A 181 9.32 7.13 -16.11
C SER A 181 9.81 8.49 -16.62
N PHE A 182 8.94 9.34 -17.16
CA PHE A 182 9.32 10.70 -17.55
C PHE A 182 9.65 11.64 -16.36
N ILE A 183 9.20 11.29 -15.14
CA ILE A 183 9.48 12.02 -13.90
C ILE A 183 10.68 11.40 -13.18
N THR A 184 10.75 10.07 -13.14
CA THR A 184 11.70 9.32 -12.31
C THR A 184 12.94 8.90 -13.10
N ALA A 185 12.87 8.89 -14.42
CA ALA A 185 13.84 8.34 -15.37
C ALA A 185 14.13 6.84 -15.17
N PHE A 186 13.23 6.11 -14.51
CA PHE A 186 13.34 4.67 -14.29
C PHE A 186 12.26 3.90 -15.03
N GLU A 187 12.68 2.85 -15.73
CA GLU A 187 11.78 1.86 -16.32
C GLU A 187 11.36 0.79 -15.31
N PRO A 188 10.24 0.06 -15.53
CA PRO A 188 9.73 -0.94 -14.59
C PRO A 188 10.77 -1.96 -14.11
N GLN A 189 11.56 -2.51 -15.04
CA GLN A 189 12.58 -3.49 -14.71
C GLN A 189 13.72 -2.91 -13.88
N GLU A 190 14.09 -1.64 -14.09
CA GLU A 190 15.13 -0.97 -13.30
C GLU A 190 14.65 -0.75 -11.87
N VAL A 191 13.41 -0.33 -11.68
CA VAL A 191 12.81 -0.18 -10.34
C VAL A 191 12.76 -1.52 -9.61
N LEU A 192 12.33 -2.60 -10.27
CA LEU A 192 12.33 -3.94 -9.70
C LEU A 192 13.74 -4.39 -9.31
N ASN A 193 14.71 -4.28 -10.22
CA ASN A 193 16.10 -4.70 -9.97
C ASN A 193 16.71 -3.93 -8.81
N ASN A 194 16.47 -2.62 -8.72
CA ASN A 194 16.95 -1.78 -7.62
C ASN A 194 16.33 -2.24 -6.29
N TYR A 195 15.00 -2.45 -6.27
CA TYR A 195 14.31 -2.94 -5.08
C TYR A 195 14.87 -4.28 -4.60
N VAL A 196 15.00 -5.26 -5.51
CA VAL A 196 15.55 -6.58 -5.19
C VAL A 196 16.97 -6.47 -4.65
N ASN A 197 17.83 -5.65 -5.28
CA ASN A 197 19.20 -5.48 -4.82
C ASN A 197 19.28 -4.86 -3.42
N GLU A 198 18.45 -3.86 -3.11
CA GLU A 198 18.42 -3.27 -1.77
C GLU A 198 17.82 -4.21 -0.72
N SER A 199 16.76 -4.95 -1.08
CA SER A 199 16.22 -6.01 -0.23
C SER A 199 17.30 -7.05 0.14
N ILE A 200 18.08 -7.52 -0.83
CA ILE A 200 19.21 -8.45 -0.58
C ILE A 200 20.26 -7.82 0.34
N LYS A 201 20.64 -6.56 0.10
CA LYS A 201 21.64 -5.86 0.94
C LYS A 201 21.14 -5.59 2.36
N SER A 202 19.82 -5.47 2.53
CA SER A 202 19.20 -5.25 3.83
C SER A 202 19.35 -6.46 4.75
N VAL A 203 19.69 -7.64 4.22
CA VAL A 203 19.95 -8.85 5.00
C VAL A 203 21.46 -9.13 5.07
N VAL A 204 22.03 -9.14 6.27
CA VAL A 204 23.49 -9.26 6.49
C VAL A 204 23.82 -10.54 7.22
N ASN A 205 24.78 -11.34 6.75
CA ASN A 205 25.19 -12.60 7.41
C ASN A 205 24.07 -13.67 7.54
N SER A 206 23.06 -13.62 6.67
CA SER A 206 22.04 -14.69 6.60
C SER A 206 22.72 -16.05 6.45
N ARG A 207 22.31 -17.03 7.27
CA ARG A 207 22.82 -18.41 7.16
C ARG A 207 22.33 -19.06 5.87
N ASP A 208 21.13 -18.70 5.46
CA ASP A 208 20.51 -19.13 4.22
C ASP A 208 20.80 -18.14 3.11
N ASN A 209 20.89 -18.60 1.87
CA ASN A 209 21.22 -17.79 0.72
C ASN A 209 20.01 -16.94 0.27
N TYR A 210 19.56 -16.02 1.14
CA TYR A 210 18.35 -15.19 0.99
C TYR A 210 18.25 -14.57 -0.40
N GLY A 211 19.34 -13.96 -0.88
CA GLY A 211 19.35 -13.34 -2.20
C GLY A 211 19.21 -14.33 -3.35
N SER A 212 19.66 -15.58 -3.21
CA SER A 212 19.42 -16.60 -4.22
C SER A 212 17.99 -17.13 -4.17
N MET A 213 17.42 -17.32 -2.96
CA MET A 213 16.00 -17.68 -2.80
C MET A 213 15.07 -16.61 -3.39
N LEU A 214 15.32 -15.34 -3.06
CA LEU A 214 14.56 -14.22 -3.61
C LEU A 214 14.62 -14.20 -5.14
N ARG A 215 15.78 -14.46 -5.73
CA ARG A 215 15.96 -14.51 -7.19
C ARG A 215 15.26 -15.69 -7.84
N LEU A 216 15.28 -16.88 -7.21
CA LEU A 216 14.56 -18.06 -7.70
C LEU A 216 13.04 -17.86 -7.72
N ASN A 217 12.53 -17.02 -6.81
CA ASN A 217 11.11 -16.72 -6.71
C ASN A 217 10.63 -15.68 -7.74
N LEU A 218 11.51 -14.98 -8.45
CA LEU A 218 11.12 -13.91 -9.39
C LEU A 218 10.37 -14.42 -10.62
N ASP A 219 10.51 -15.70 -10.98
CA ASP A 219 9.83 -16.29 -12.11
C ASP A 219 8.39 -16.75 -11.77
N ASN A 220 8.01 -16.73 -10.48
CA ASN A 220 6.67 -17.10 -10.02
C ASN A 220 5.84 -15.84 -9.73
N PRO A 221 4.69 -15.62 -10.42
CA PRO A 221 3.84 -14.46 -10.20
C PRO A 221 3.40 -14.24 -8.76
N GLU A 222 3.13 -15.31 -8.01
CA GLU A 222 2.69 -15.27 -6.61
C GLU A 222 3.71 -14.56 -5.71
N PHE A 223 5.00 -14.81 -5.92
CA PHE A 223 6.06 -14.17 -5.16
C PHE A 223 6.48 -12.83 -5.76
N LEU A 224 6.37 -12.66 -7.08
CA LEU A 224 6.75 -11.44 -7.78
C LEU A 224 5.75 -10.29 -7.54
N ALA A 225 4.46 -10.58 -7.39
CA ALA A 225 3.43 -9.55 -7.20
C ALA A 225 3.63 -8.72 -5.91
N PRO A 226 3.88 -9.31 -4.71
CA PRO A 226 4.23 -8.56 -3.50
C PRO A 226 5.50 -7.72 -3.64
N ILE A 227 6.53 -8.24 -4.33
CA ILE A 227 7.79 -7.52 -4.59
C ILE A 227 7.52 -6.26 -5.41
N TYR A 228 6.75 -6.37 -6.50
CA TYR A 228 6.35 -5.20 -7.29
C TYR A 228 5.50 -4.22 -6.48
N HIS A 229 4.58 -4.72 -5.65
CA HIS A 229 3.77 -3.87 -4.80
C HIS A 229 4.63 -3.00 -3.88
N GLN A 230 5.59 -3.61 -3.18
CA GLN A 230 6.49 -2.88 -2.30
C GLN A 230 7.42 -1.94 -3.07
N ALA A 231 7.90 -2.34 -4.27
CA ALA A 231 8.67 -1.46 -5.15
C ALA A 231 7.87 -0.21 -5.57
N VAL A 232 6.57 -0.34 -5.85
CA VAL A 232 5.67 0.79 -6.13
C VAL A 232 5.50 1.69 -4.90
N LEU A 233 5.38 1.13 -3.70
CA LEU A 233 5.29 1.92 -2.46
C LEU A 233 6.58 2.72 -2.20
N ASN A 234 7.75 2.10 -2.39
CA ASN A 234 9.04 2.79 -2.26
C ASN A 234 9.20 3.89 -3.31
N LEU A 235 8.76 3.64 -4.55
CA LEU A 235 8.72 4.67 -5.60
C LEU A 235 7.78 5.83 -5.22
N ALA A 236 6.63 5.53 -4.60
CA ALA A 236 5.69 6.54 -4.14
C ALA A 236 6.28 7.39 -3.02
N ALA A 237 6.90 6.78 -2.01
CA ALA A 237 7.62 7.49 -0.95
C ALA A 237 8.66 8.45 -1.53
N SER A 238 9.48 7.98 -2.48
CA SER A 238 10.48 8.80 -3.18
C SER A 238 9.85 9.95 -3.97
N CYS A 239 8.77 9.69 -4.74
CA CYS A 239 8.05 10.72 -5.49
C CYS A 239 7.45 11.81 -4.58
N PHE A 240 7.01 11.41 -3.38
CA PHE A 240 6.51 12.30 -2.33
C PHE A 240 7.61 12.94 -1.48
N GLN A 241 8.88 12.67 -1.79
CA GLN A 241 10.06 13.18 -1.08
C GLN A 241 10.12 12.77 0.39
N LEU A 242 9.59 11.59 0.72
CA LEU A 242 9.78 10.94 2.00
C LEU A 242 11.18 10.30 2.05
N GLU A 243 11.71 10.14 3.25
CA GLU A 243 13.01 9.53 3.50
C GLU A 243 12.86 8.31 4.41
N GLY A 244 13.81 7.38 4.32
CA GLY A 244 13.92 6.31 5.31
C GLY A 244 14.36 6.88 6.65
N SER A 245 13.75 6.44 7.74
CA SER A 245 14.14 6.88 9.07
C SER A 245 15.48 6.27 9.50
N ASP A 246 16.27 7.06 10.22
CA ASP A 246 17.45 6.56 10.92
C ASP A 246 17.07 5.75 12.17
N TRP A 247 15.82 5.82 12.65
CA TRP A 247 15.35 4.95 13.72
C TRP A 247 15.26 3.49 13.24
N ASP A 248 15.67 2.58 14.10
CA ASP A 248 15.59 1.14 13.87
C ASP A 248 15.23 0.38 15.17
N PRO A 249 14.73 -0.86 15.06
CA PRO A 249 14.31 -1.71 16.17
C PRO A 249 15.37 -2.06 17.22
N THR A 250 16.66 -1.86 16.92
CA THR A 250 17.75 -2.12 17.88
C THR A 250 17.95 -0.97 18.86
N LYS A 251 17.35 0.19 18.58
CA LYS A 251 17.45 1.39 19.40
C LYS A 251 16.40 1.39 20.52
N PRO A 252 16.67 2.04 21.67
CA PRO A 252 15.70 2.17 22.74
C PRO A 252 14.54 3.11 22.33
N ILE A 253 13.41 3.03 23.05
CA ILE A 253 12.19 3.77 22.71
C ILE A 253 12.39 5.29 22.68
N GLU A 254 13.33 5.82 23.47
CA GLU A 254 13.69 7.23 23.49
C GLU A 254 14.14 7.72 22.10
N ALA A 255 14.87 6.89 21.35
CA ALA A 255 15.29 7.24 19.99
C ALA A 255 14.08 7.36 19.04
N LEU A 256 13.04 6.53 19.23
CA LEU A 256 11.78 6.67 18.50
C LEU A 256 11.06 7.96 18.90
N MET A 257 11.03 8.30 20.19
CA MET A 257 10.42 9.54 20.67
C MET A 257 11.12 10.78 20.08
N GLU A 258 12.45 10.82 20.10
CA GLU A 258 13.24 11.89 19.46
C GLU A 258 12.91 12.02 17.97
N THR A 259 12.84 10.89 17.28
CA THR A 259 12.48 10.83 15.84
C THR A 259 11.08 11.40 15.59
N LEU A 260 10.10 11.03 16.42
CA LEU A 260 8.73 11.54 16.34
C LEU A 260 8.65 13.05 16.58
N GLU A 261 9.45 13.58 17.51
CA GLU A 261 9.47 15.01 17.79
C GLU A 261 10.05 15.85 16.63
N GLU A 262 11.07 15.32 15.98
CA GLU A 262 11.84 16.01 14.95
C GLU A 262 11.19 15.91 13.56
N PHE A 263 10.73 14.72 13.19
CA PHE A 263 10.27 14.40 11.83
C PHE A 263 8.76 14.21 11.73
N GLY A 264 8.07 14.02 12.86
CA GLY A 264 6.65 13.70 12.90
C GLY A 264 6.37 12.19 12.78
N PRO A 265 5.16 11.80 12.34
CA PRO A 265 4.74 10.41 12.31
C PRO A 265 5.61 9.52 11.42
N GLN A 266 5.73 8.26 11.80
CA GLN A 266 6.53 7.26 11.08
C GLN A 266 5.62 6.25 10.39
N VAL A 267 5.78 6.05 9.08
CA VAL A 267 5.06 5.01 8.34
C VAL A 267 5.85 3.71 8.41
N ILE A 268 5.24 2.67 8.97
CA ILE A 268 5.84 1.34 9.16
C ILE A 268 5.06 0.27 8.41
N TYR A 269 5.72 -0.87 8.17
CA TYR A 269 5.11 -2.11 7.70
C TYR A 269 5.19 -3.14 8.82
N THR A 270 4.11 -3.87 9.07
CA THR A 270 4.06 -4.86 10.14
C THR A 270 3.14 -6.01 9.75
N GLU A 271 3.45 -7.21 10.22
CA GLU A 271 2.42 -8.24 10.43
C GLU A 271 1.27 -7.65 11.27
N PRO A 272 0.05 -8.19 11.23
CA PRO A 272 -1.10 -7.51 11.80
C PRO A 272 -0.95 -7.49 13.33
N CYS A 273 -0.39 -6.41 13.85
CA CYS A 273 -0.09 -6.26 15.27
C CYS A 273 -1.35 -5.93 16.07
N VAL A 274 -2.34 -5.34 15.41
CA VAL A 274 -3.66 -5.03 15.97
C VAL A 274 -4.70 -5.23 14.88
N LEU A 275 -5.75 -5.99 15.17
CA LEU A 275 -6.99 -5.83 14.44
C LEU A 275 -7.61 -4.53 14.91
N PHE A 276 -7.53 -3.52 14.06
CA PHE A 276 -8.09 -2.18 14.26
C PHE A 276 -9.62 -2.17 14.26
N ASP A 277 -10.23 -3.14 14.94
CA ASP A 277 -11.64 -3.18 15.23
C ASP A 277 -11.86 -2.64 16.64
N SER A 278 -12.26 -1.37 16.71
CA SER A 278 -12.58 -0.71 17.97
C SER A 278 -13.68 -1.42 18.77
N ALA A 279 -14.51 -2.26 18.12
CA ALA A 279 -15.54 -3.05 18.82
C ALA A 279 -14.92 -4.18 19.68
N ASN A 280 -13.71 -4.62 19.34
CA ASN A 280 -12.99 -5.69 20.03
C ASN A 280 -11.81 -5.18 20.87
N CYS A 281 -11.64 -3.86 20.97
CA CYS A 281 -10.60 -3.22 21.76
C CYS A 281 -11.16 -2.60 23.05
N LYS A 282 -10.33 -2.47 24.07
CA LYS A 282 -10.66 -1.74 25.30
C LYS A 282 -10.34 -0.26 25.13
N LEU A 283 -11.29 0.62 25.44
CA LEU A 283 -11.05 2.06 25.50
C LEU A 283 -10.31 2.40 26.80
N GLU A 284 -9.11 2.97 26.68
CA GLU A 284 -8.28 3.40 27.82
C GLU A 284 -8.39 4.91 28.08
N VAL A 285 -8.48 5.72 27.01
CA VAL A 285 -8.56 7.18 27.11
C VAL A 285 -9.58 7.72 26.11
N GLU A 286 -10.41 8.65 26.55
CA GLU A 286 -11.32 9.42 25.71
C GLU A 286 -11.09 10.91 25.92
N SER A 287 -10.83 11.64 24.83
CA SER A 287 -10.76 13.10 24.81
C SER A 287 -11.59 13.65 23.65
N ASP A 288 -11.71 14.98 23.57
CA ASP A 288 -12.36 15.64 22.43
C ASP A 288 -11.62 15.41 21.10
N THR A 289 -10.32 15.09 21.18
CA THR A 289 -9.43 15.02 20.02
C THR A 289 -9.05 13.60 19.62
N TYR A 290 -9.01 12.65 20.55
CA TYR A 290 -8.63 11.27 20.29
C TYR A 290 -9.26 10.27 21.26
N LYS A 291 -9.30 9.01 20.82
CA LYS A 291 -9.65 7.85 21.64
C LYS A 291 -8.51 6.85 21.57
N ILE A 292 -8.00 6.41 22.72
CA ILE A 292 -6.93 5.40 22.78
C ILE A 292 -7.54 4.06 23.13
N TYR A 293 -7.32 3.10 22.24
CA TYR A 293 -7.75 1.73 22.37
C TYR A 293 -6.54 0.83 22.64
N SER A 294 -6.68 -0.17 23.50
CA SER A 294 -5.72 -1.26 23.67
C SER A 294 -6.34 -2.58 23.28
N ALA A 295 -5.52 -3.60 23.00
CA ALA A 295 -5.99 -4.94 22.66
C ALA A 295 -7.00 -5.46 23.70
N GLY A 296 -8.12 -6.03 23.22
CA GLY A 296 -9.08 -6.76 24.04
C GLY A 296 -8.65 -8.20 24.32
N LYS A 297 -9.51 -9.00 24.95
CA LYS A 297 -9.25 -10.44 25.14
C LYS A 297 -9.44 -11.17 23.82
N SER A 298 -8.46 -11.99 23.43
CA SER A 298 -8.53 -13.00 22.37
C SER A 298 -8.91 -12.44 21.00
N MET A 299 -7.90 -12.08 20.21
CA MET A 299 -8.08 -11.79 18.79
C MET A 299 -7.54 -12.96 17.97
N ASP A 300 -8.33 -13.41 17.00
CA ASP A 300 -7.84 -14.33 15.98
C ASP A 300 -6.69 -13.67 15.23
N GLU A 301 -5.57 -14.38 15.09
CA GLU A 301 -4.47 -13.93 14.24
C GLU A 301 -5.01 -13.78 12.81
N LYS A 302 -4.90 -12.57 12.26
CA LYS A 302 -5.09 -12.39 10.81
C LYS A 302 -3.74 -12.55 10.14
N GLU A 303 -3.76 -13.21 9.00
CA GLU A 303 -2.62 -13.29 8.09
C GLU A 303 -2.46 -11.99 7.30
N GLY A 304 -1.22 -11.68 6.91
CA GLY A 304 -0.87 -10.60 5.98
C GLY A 304 0.02 -9.51 6.57
N CYS A 305 0.35 -8.50 5.77
CA CYS A 305 1.09 -7.32 6.22
C CYS A 305 0.22 -6.07 6.09
N HIS A 306 0.37 -5.11 7.00
CA HIS A 306 -0.37 -3.86 7.00
C HIS A 306 0.56 -2.67 7.21
N SER A 307 0.23 -1.54 6.58
CA SER A 307 0.96 -0.28 6.76
C SER A 307 0.27 0.59 7.80
N LEU A 308 1.05 1.09 8.77
CA LEU A 308 0.55 1.88 9.88
C LEU A 308 1.37 3.14 10.11
N LEU A 309 0.81 4.07 10.88
CA LEU A 309 1.51 5.25 11.36
C LEU A 309 1.81 5.11 12.85
N ILE A 310 3.08 5.18 13.23
CA ILE A 310 3.45 5.49 14.62
C ILE A 310 3.25 6.99 14.81
N VAL A 311 2.37 7.34 15.75
CA VAL A 311 2.01 8.74 16.06
C VAL A 311 2.39 9.13 17.48
N GLY A 312 2.88 8.19 18.28
CA GLY A 312 3.31 8.47 19.63
C GLY A 312 4.08 7.31 20.23
N ALA A 313 4.80 7.61 21.30
CA ALA A 313 5.53 6.67 22.11
C ALA A 313 5.60 7.19 23.56
N GLU A 314 5.50 6.28 24.53
CA GLU A 314 5.68 6.57 25.95
C GLU A 314 6.64 5.60 26.61
N ASN A 315 7.47 6.10 27.53
CA ASN A 315 8.28 5.29 28.43
C ASN A 315 7.91 5.64 29.88
N CYS A 316 6.98 4.88 30.45
CA CYS A 316 6.40 5.10 31.79
C CYS A 316 6.69 3.90 32.70
N ASP A 317 6.42 4.01 34.00
CA ASP A 317 6.64 2.94 35.00
C ASP A 317 5.94 1.61 34.67
N GLY A 318 4.96 1.60 33.76
CA GLY A 318 4.27 0.41 33.25
C GLY A 318 4.91 -0.26 32.02
N GLY A 319 6.06 0.24 31.55
CA GLY A 319 6.79 -0.24 30.37
C GLY A 319 6.66 0.67 29.14
N PRO A 320 7.45 0.41 28.09
CA PRO A 320 7.45 1.18 26.85
C PRO A 320 6.24 0.82 25.97
N PHE A 321 5.51 1.82 25.48
CA PHE A 321 4.38 1.63 24.57
C PHE A 321 4.47 2.53 23.34
N VAL A 322 3.86 2.09 22.25
CA VAL A 322 3.69 2.86 21.02
C VAL A 322 2.22 3.08 20.70
N TYR A 323 1.93 4.20 20.04
CA TYR A 323 0.61 4.58 19.61
C TYR A 323 0.53 4.58 18.09
N LEU A 324 -0.41 3.79 17.57
CA LEU A 324 -0.58 3.51 16.16
C LEU A 324 -1.88 4.15 15.64
N SER A 325 -1.82 4.70 14.44
CA SER A 325 -2.98 5.12 13.67
C SER A 325 -3.09 4.27 12.41
N ASP A 326 -4.27 3.70 12.18
CA ASP A 326 -4.55 2.92 10.98
C ASP A 326 -5.07 3.82 9.85
N PRO A 327 -4.35 3.93 8.72
CA PRO A 327 -4.78 4.74 7.57
C PRO A 327 -6.09 4.24 6.92
N ASN A 328 -6.52 3.00 7.18
CA ASN A 328 -7.80 2.46 6.72
C ASN A 328 -8.98 2.94 7.56
N VAL A 329 -8.75 3.39 8.79
CA VAL A 329 -9.80 3.97 9.62
C VAL A 329 -10.02 5.42 9.22
N PRO A 330 -11.24 5.81 8.79
CA PRO A 330 -11.53 7.18 8.41
C PRO A 330 -11.17 8.16 9.52
N ALA A 331 -10.25 9.09 9.25
CA ALA A 331 -10.02 10.23 10.13
C ALA A 331 -11.27 11.12 10.10
N PRO A 332 -12.03 11.24 11.20
CA PRO A 332 -13.26 12.02 11.20
C PRO A 332 -12.94 13.51 11.08
N LEU A 333 -13.77 14.26 10.34
CA LEU A 333 -13.60 15.71 10.21
C LEU A 333 -13.81 16.45 11.54
N LYS A 334 -14.62 15.86 12.43
CA LYS A 334 -14.98 16.38 13.76
C LYS A 334 -15.03 15.22 14.76
N GLY A 335 -14.74 15.49 16.03
CA GLY A 335 -14.71 14.46 17.07
C GLY A 335 -13.41 13.66 17.11
N PRO A 336 -13.25 12.71 18.03
CA PRO A 336 -11.96 12.10 18.30
C PRO A 336 -11.52 11.10 17.23
N SER A 337 -10.22 11.08 16.93
CA SER A 337 -9.61 10.06 16.07
C SER A 337 -9.19 8.83 16.89
N PRO A 338 -9.44 7.60 16.40
CA PRO A 338 -9.03 6.39 17.08
C PRO A 338 -7.53 6.16 16.93
N LEU A 339 -6.87 5.89 18.05
CA LEU A 339 -5.46 5.51 18.17
C LEU A 339 -5.36 4.21 18.96
N TYR A 340 -4.33 3.43 18.69
CA TYR A 340 -4.17 2.09 19.25
C TYR A 340 -2.85 1.98 19.98
N LYS A 341 -2.90 1.59 21.25
CA LYS A 341 -1.77 1.43 22.13
C LYS A 341 -1.35 -0.03 22.19
N ILE A 342 -0.10 -0.32 21.87
CA ILE A 342 0.51 -1.64 22.05
C ILE A 342 1.86 -1.55 22.78
N PRO A 343 2.29 -2.62 23.47
CA PRO A 343 3.64 -2.70 24.00
C PRO A 343 4.68 -2.50 22.90
N TYR A 344 5.76 -1.76 23.18
CA TYR A 344 6.81 -1.54 22.20
C TYR A 344 7.46 -2.86 21.76
N SER A 345 7.67 -3.79 22.69
CA SER A 345 8.17 -5.14 22.39
C SER A 345 7.29 -5.89 21.37
N GLU A 346 5.98 -5.71 21.41
CA GLU A 346 5.07 -6.34 20.45
C GLU A 346 5.26 -5.77 19.04
N LEU A 347 5.44 -4.45 18.92
CA LEU A 347 5.78 -3.84 17.63
C LEU A 347 7.10 -4.41 17.09
N LEU A 348 8.14 -4.49 17.93
CA LEU A 348 9.46 -4.96 17.51
C LEU A 348 9.45 -6.40 17.01
N MET A 349 8.54 -7.25 17.50
CA MET A 349 8.41 -8.64 17.03
C MET A 349 7.75 -8.77 15.65
N LYS A 350 6.99 -7.75 15.22
CA LYS A 350 6.10 -7.82 14.04
C LYS A 350 6.49 -6.85 12.92
N ILE A 351 7.40 -5.92 13.19
CA ILE A 351 7.81 -4.88 12.23
C ILE A 351 8.72 -5.43 11.13
N HIS A 352 8.47 -4.98 9.91
CA HIS A 352 9.29 -5.27 8.74
C HIS A 352 10.03 -3.99 8.32
N ASN A 353 11.21 -4.15 7.70
CA ASN A 353 11.87 -3.01 7.07
C ASN A 353 11.10 -2.54 5.81
N ILE A 354 11.49 -1.40 5.22
CA ILE A 354 10.82 -0.88 4.00
C ILE A 354 10.98 -1.77 2.75
N TYR A 355 11.76 -2.84 2.86
CA TYR A 355 11.96 -3.86 1.82
C TYR A 355 11.24 -5.18 2.15
N GLY A 356 10.35 -5.17 3.15
CA GLY A 356 9.48 -6.29 3.49
C GLY A 356 10.15 -7.40 4.31
N VAL A 357 11.36 -7.20 4.82
CA VAL A 357 12.10 -8.21 5.60
C VAL A 357 11.74 -8.12 7.09
N SER A 358 11.34 -9.24 7.69
CA SER A 358 10.94 -9.36 9.10
C SER A 358 12.13 -9.70 10.00
N LEU A 359 12.16 -9.12 11.20
CA LEU A 359 13.15 -9.46 12.23
C LEU A 359 13.08 -10.93 12.68
N GLN A 360 11.94 -11.61 12.48
CA GLN A 360 11.82 -13.03 12.82
C GLN A 360 12.70 -13.93 11.93
N GLU A 361 13.12 -13.45 10.75
CA GLU A 361 13.94 -14.23 9.81
C GLU A 361 15.44 -14.25 10.17
N ASP A 362 15.92 -13.28 10.96
CA ASP A 362 17.26 -13.24 11.59
C ASP A 362 17.44 -11.85 12.27
N ALA A 363 16.96 -11.68 13.51
CA ALA A 363 16.82 -10.36 14.18
C ALA A 363 18.12 -9.54 14.31
N ASP A 364 19.28 -10.20 14.35
CA ASP A 364 20.59 -9.54 14.54
C ASP A 364 21.24 -9.08 13.21
N LYS A 365 20.50 -9.16 12.10
CA LYS A 365 21.07 -9.19 10.75
C LYS A 365 20.40 -8.28 9.74
N ILE A 366 19.33 -7.60 10.10
CA ILE A 366 18.61 -6.73 9.17
C ILE A 366 19.10 -5.29 9.31
N LYS A 367 19.44 -4.69 8.17
CA LYS A 367 19.82 -3.29 8.01
C LYS A 367 18.76 -2.54 7.21
N GLY A 368 18.88 -1.22 7.24
CA GLY A 368 18.05 -0.33 6.44
C GLY A 368 16.90 0.25 7.24
N PRO A 369 16.21 1.25 6.69
CA PRO A 369 15.19 1.95 7.43
C PRO A 369 13.98 1.04 7.66
N PHE A 370 13.42 1.12 8.87
CA PHE A 370 12.21 0.39 9.27
C PHE A 370 10.94 1.22 9.14
N SER A 371 11.09 2.50 8.79
CA SER A 371 9.98 3.40 8.54
C SER A 371 10.31 4.42 7.45
N PHE A 372 9.26 4.98 6.85
CA PHE A 372 9.33 6.22 6.10
C PHE A 372 8.92 7.41 6.97
N GLN A 373 9.57 8.55 6.75
CA GLN A 373 9.28 9.81 7.43
C GLN A 373 9.29 11.00 6.47
N ALA A 374 8.71 12.12 6.90
CA ALA A 374 8.88 13.39 6.21
C ALA A 374 10.28 13.94 6.50
N LYS A 375 10.85 14.71 5.57
CA LYS A 375 12.07 15.49 5.85
C LYS A 375 11.88 16.42 7.04
N LYS A 376 12.96 16.68 7.78
CA LYS A 376 12.95 17.60 8.93
C LYS A 376 12.21 18.91 8.64
N GLY A 377 11.23 19.23 9.50
CA GLY A 377 10.39 20.43 9.40
C GLY A 377 9.29 20.41 8.33
N ASN A 378 9.26 19.43 7.41
CA ASN A 378 8.19 19.35 6.41
C ASN A 378 6.86 18.89 7.00
N PHE A 379 6.86 18.03 8.03
CA PHE A 379 5.61 17.65 8.71
C PHE A 379 4.93 18.88 9.32
N ASP A 380 5.67 19.75 10.02
CA ASP A 380 5.14 20.97 10.62
C ASP A 380 4.53 21.91 9.57
N ARG A 381 5.25 22.12 8.47
CA ARG A 381 4.75 22.92 7.34
C ARG A 381 3.46 22.34 6.75
N LEU A 382 3.39 21.02 6.61
CA LEU A 382 2.21 20.35 6.10
C LEU A 382 1.04 20.46 7.08
N TYR A 383 1.29 20.26 8.37
CA TYR A 383 0.30 20.38 9.43
C TYR A 383 -0.29 21.80 9.47
N ASP A 384 0.55 22.83 9.42
CA ASP A 384 0.12 24.23 9.36
C ASP A 384 -0.65 24.57 8.09
N PHE A 385 -0.21 24.01 6.95
CA PHE A 385 -0.94 24.15 5.70
C PHE A 385 -2.34 23.54 5.77
N VAL A 386 -2.46 22.29 6.23
CA VAL A 386 -3.75 21.59 6.28
C VAL A 386 -4.72 22.34 7.20
N ASN A 387 -4.24 22.79 8.36
CA ASN A 387 -5.04 23.56 9.32
C ASN A 387 -5.28 25.03 8.92
N GLY A 388 -4.64 25.52 7.85
CA GLY A 388 -4.84 26.88 7.35
C GLY A 388 -4.14 27.97 8.12
N HIS A 389 -3.18 27.60 8.96
CA HIS A 389 -2.29 28.57 9.61
C HIS A 389 -1.33 29.20 8.61
N GLN A 390 -0.93 28.46 7.56
CA GLN A 390 -0.01 28.95 6.53
C GLN A 390 -0.47 28.55 5.11
N PRO A 391 -0.23 29.39 4.09
CA PRO A 391 -0.43 29.00 2.70
C PRO A 391 0.63 27.99 2.26
N TYR A 392 0.35 27.25 1.19
CA TYR A 392 1.37 26.43 0.56
C TYR A 392 2.44 27.33 -0.04
N GLN A 393 3.69 27.12 0.37
CA GLN A 393 4.86 27.72 -0.25
C GLN A 393 5.68 26.60 -0.92
N PRO A 394 5.91 26.68 -2.24
CA PRO A 394 6.86 25.80 -2.90
C PRO A 394 8.19 25.86 -2.15
N LEU A 395 8.89 24.74 -2.02
CA LEU A 395 10.29 24.79 -1.62
C LEU A 395 11.05 25.59 -2.68
N ASP A 396 11.71 26.67 -2.29
CA ASP A 396 12.68 27.36 -3.13
C ASP A 396 13.71 26.32 -3.57
N ASN A 397 13.71 25.97 -4.85
CA ASN A 397 14.62 24.98 -5.39
C ASN A 397 15.85 25.73 -5.93
N PRO A 398 17.05 25.64 -5.32
CA PRO A 398 18.22 26.37 -5.79
C PRO A 398 18.72 25.89 -7.16
N ASN A 399 18.20 24.76 -7.67
CA ASN A 399 18.59 24.19 -8.95
C ASN A 399 17.43 24.16 -9.94
N LYS A 400 17.21 25.27 -10.63
CA LYS A 400 16.77 25.19 -12.04
C LYS A 400 17.84 24.37 -12.79
N THR A 401 17.40 23.46 -13.67
CA THR A 401 18.22 22.66 -14.61
C THR A 401 19.14 21.56 -14.04
N ARG A 402 18.55 20.51 -13.48
CA ARG A 402 18.87 19.11 -13.81
C ARG A 402 17.80 18.23 -13.20
N ALA A 403 17.29 17.25 -13.95
CA ALA A 403 16.49 16.18 -13.37
C ALA A 403 17.24 15.65 -12.15
N MET A 404 16.69 15.89 -10.95
CA MET A 404 17.19 15.22 -9.77
C MET A 404 16.96 13.74 -10.02
N ARG A 405 18.03 13.01 -10.37
CA ARG A 405 18.06 11.58 -10.11
C ARG A 405 17.68 11.44 -8.65
N PRO A 406 16.62 10.68 -8.30
CA PRO A 406 16.36 10.34 -6.92
C PRO A 406 17.68 9.87 -6.33
N SER A 407 18.13 10.52 -5.25
CA SER A 407 19.18 9.96 -4.41
C SER A 407 18.67 8.59 -3.98
N ILE A 408 19.34 7.57 -4.49
CA ILE A 408 19.20 6.19 -4.05
C ILE A 408 19.45 6.25 -2.54
N ILE A 409 18.39 5.99 -1.77
CA ILE A 409 18.47 5.75 -0.32
C ILE A 409 19.32 4.50 -0.14
#